data_AF-A0A4S5BJE7-F1
#
_entry.id   AF-A0A4S5BJE7-F1
#
_cell.length_a   1.000
_cell.length_b   1.000
_cell.length_c   1.000
_cell.angle_alpha   90.00
_cell.angle_beta   90.00
_cell.angle_gamma   90.00
#
_symmetry.space_group_name_H-M   'P 1'
#
loop_
_entity.id
_entity.type
_entity.pdbx_description
1 polymer ?
#
loop_
_entity_poly.entity_id
_entity_poly.type
_entity_poly.pdbx_seq_one_letter_code
_entity_poly.pdbx_strand_id
1 'polypeptide(L)'
;MKKTWTALVLSAALSTALLGCAPISSQTTAHADYPPLGSDAWYAWVDKAAGVSDGQGHGPDYATAEWCNAANWRVFGKRNDDGKDCSPEWQAAISKALRESGR
;
A
#
# COMPACT_ATOMS: atom_id res chain seq x y z
N MET A 1 63.90 -24.22 16.66
CA MET A 1 64.88 -23.82 15.61
C MET A 1 64.23 -22.76 14.71
N LYS A 2 64.85 -21.57 14.59
CA LYS A 2 64.68 -20.54 13.52
C LYS A 2 63.28 -19.85 13.49
N LYS A 3 63.08 -18.53 13.35
CA LYS A 3 63.89 -17.32 13.17
C LYS A 3 62.89 -16.12 13.25
N THR A 4 63.23 -15.05 13.99
CA THR A 4 63.17 -13.58 13.67
C THR A 4 62.02 -13.05 12.75
N TRP A 5 61.36 -11.88 12.92
CA TRP A 5 61.86 -10.48 12.95
C TRP A 5 60.75 -9.49 13.37
N THR A 6 61.17 -8.38 13.96
CA THR A 6 60.44 -7.11 14.14
C THR A 6 60.13 -6.43 12.80
N ALA A 7 58.92 -5.89 12.60
CA ALA A 7 58.69 -4.74 11.73
C ALA A 7 57.41 -4.01 12.15
N LEU A 8 57.63 -2.84 12.76
CA LEU A 8 56.63 -1.83 13.06
C LEU A 8 56.38 -1.08 11.75
N VAL A 9 55.18 -1.18 11.19
CA VAL A 9 54.75 -0.34 10.06
C VAL A 9 53.74 0.67 10.61
N LEU A 10 54.25 1.88 10.90
CA LEU A 10 53.42 3.08 10.89
C LEU A 10 52.97 3.28 9.45
N SER A 11 51.67 3.40 9.19
CA SER A 11 51.15 4.21 8.09
C SER A 11 49.66 4.51 8.23
N ALA A 12 49.40 5.81 8.32
CA ALA A 12 48.31 6.57 7.73
C ALA A 12 46.86 6.24 8.12
N ALA A 13 46.27 7.20 8.84
CA ALA A 13 44.84 7.43 8.93
C ALA A 13 44.18 7.44 7.55
N LEU A 14 43.11 6.65 7.39
CA LEU A 14 42.16 6.82 6.30
C LEU A 14 40.75 6.87 6.90
N SER A 15 40.37 8.06 7.32
CA SER A 15 39.00 8.40 7.71
C SER A 15 38.10 8.22 6.49
N THR A 16 37.44 7.07 6.38
CA THR A 16 36.33 6.88 5.45
C THR A 16 35.08 7.36 6.17
N ALA A 17 34.60 8.54 5.74
CA ALA A 17 33.30 9.06 6.13
C ALA A 17 32.23 8.03 5.77
N LEU A 18 31.53 7.52 6.79
CA LEU A 18 30.30 6.74 6.61
C LEU A 18 29.25 7.69 6.02
N LEU A 19 29.14 7.69 4.69
CA LEU A 19 28.00 8.25 3.98
C LEU A 19 26.76 7.49 4.47
N GLY A 20 25.91 8.20 5.21
CA GLY A 20 24.69 7.64 5.79
C GLY A 20 23.79 7.05 4.71
N CYS A 21 23.36 5.81 4.92
CA CYS A 21 22.15 5.28 4.32
C CYS A 21 20.97 6.05 4.93
N ALA A 22 20.57 7.17 4.32
CA ALA A 22 19.23 7.67 4.52
C ALA A 22 18.29 6.70 3.78
N PRO A 23 17.25 6.14 4.43
CA PRO A 23 16.21 5.47 3.68
C PRO A 23 15.62 6.52 2.74
N ILE A 24 15.75 6.28 1.44
CA ILE A 24 14.94 6.98 0.45
C ILE A 24 13.52 6.57 0.77
N SER A 25 12.84 7.37 1.61
CA SER A 25 11.39 7.36 1.64
C SER A 25 10.97 7.76 0.25
N SER A 26 10.74 6.76 -0.60
CA SER A 26 9.93 6.90 -1.80
C SER A 26 8.58 7.41 -1.31
N GLN A 27 8.46 8.73 -1.19
CA GLN A 27 7.19 9.39 -1.10
C GLN A 27 6.56 9.16 -2.46
N THR A 28 5.83 8.05 -2.55
CA THR A 28 4.89 7.76 -3.62
C THR A 28 4.15 9.05 -3.91
N THR A 29 4.32 9.52 -5.15
CA THR A 29 3.55 10.58 -5.77
C THR A 29 2.13 10.54 -5.24
N ALA A 30 1.70 11.59 -4.54
CA ALA A 30 0.31 11.79 -4.24
C ALA A 30 -0.42 11.86 -5.58
N HIS A 31 -0.91 10.71 -6.04
CA HIS A 31 -1.58 10.57 -7.32
C HIS A 31 -2.84 11.43 -7.29
N ALA A 32 -2.80 12.51 -8.06
CA ALA A 32 -3.99 13.21 -8.53
C ALA A 32 -4.84 12.34 -9.48
N ASP A 33 -4.46 11.07 -9.71
CA ASP A 33 -5.07 10.16 -10.69
C ASP A 33 -6.24 9.32 -10.15
N TYR A 34 -6.54 9.37 -8.86
CA TYR A 34 -7.63 8.57 -8.29
C TYR A 34 -8.92 9.38 -8.14
N PRO A 35 -10.09 8.76 -8.41
CA PRO A 35 -11.38 9.42 -8.25
C PRO A 35 -11.64 9.82 -6.78
N PRO A 36 -12.39 10.91 -6.52
CA PRO A 36 -12.74 11.35 -5.18
C PRO A 36 -13.46 10.25 -4.39
N LEU A 37 -13.09 10.04 -3.12
CA LEU A 37 -13.73 9.03 -2.26
C LEU A 37 -15.25 9.21 -2.22
N GLY A 38 -15.98 8.11 -2.36
CA GLY A 38 -17.44 8.10 -2.30
C GLY A 38 -18.15 8.68 -3.53
N SER A 39 -17.42 9.10 -4.56
CA SER A 39 -18.02 9.44 -5.86
C SER A 39 -18.39 8.19 -6.66
N ASP A 40 -19.30 8.31 -7.63
CA ASP A 40 -19.66 7.21 -8.54
C ASP A 40 -18.45 6.64 -9.28
N ALA A 41 -17.53 7.53 -9.70
CA ALA A 41 -16.28 7.13 -10.34
C ALA A 41 -15.38 6.31 -9.40
N TRP A 42 -15.42 6.61 -8.10
CA TRP A 42 -14.69 5.84 -7.09
C TRP A 42 -15.31 4.48 -6.86
N TYR A 43 -16.64 4.39 -6.74
CA TYR A 43 -17.33 3.11 -6.65
C TYR A 43 -17.04 2.21 -7.86
N ALA A 44 -17.09 2.76 -9.08
CA ALA A 44 -16.75 2.04 -10.30
C ALA A 44 -15.29 1.58 -10.34
N TRP A 45 -14.36 2.40 -9.87
CA TRP A 45 -12.94 2.01 -9.76
C TRP A 45 -12.75 0.88 -8.74
N VAL A 46 -13.36 0.98 -7.55
CA VAL A 46 -13.31 -0.08 -6.53
C VAL A 46 -13.92 -1.37 -7.07
N ASP A 47 -15.09 -1.29 -7.70
CA ASP A 47 -15.80 -2.44 -8.27
C ASP A 47 -14.89 -3.21 -9.24
N LYS A 48 -14.25 -2.48 -10.17
CA LYS A 48 -13.29 -3.04 -11.12
C LYS A 48 -12.05 -3.62 -10.44
N ALA A 49 -11.45 -2.90 -9.49
CA ALA A 49 -10.22 -3.31 -8.82
C ALA A 49 -10.40 -4.51 -7.88
N ALA A 50 -11.55 -4.61 -7.22
CA ALA A 50 -11.89 -5.70 -6.31
C ALA A 50 -12.69 -6.83 -7.00
N GLY A 51 -13.15 -6.60 -8.24
CA GLY A 51 -13.96 -7.52 -9.03
C GLY A 51 -15.33 -7.79 -8.42
N VAL A 52 -15.94 -6.80 -7.76
CA VAL A 52 -17.18 -7.00 -6.97
C VAL A 52 -18.32 -7.47 -7.87
N SER A 53 -18.53 -6.78 -8.99
CA SER A 53 -19.48 -7.18 -10.03
C SER A 53 -18.84 -8.10 -11.07
N ASP A 54 -19.68 -8.81 -11.84
CA ASP A 54 -19.22 -9.73 -12.88
C ASP A 54 -18.85 -9.05 -14.21
N GLY A 55 -19.01 -7.72 -14.31
CA GLY A 55 -18.77 -6.93 -15.52
C GLY A 55 -19.86 -7.05 -16.60
N GLN A 56 -20.92 -7.81 -16.36
CA GLN A 56 -22.08 -7.96 -17.26
C GLN A 56 -23.31 -7.19 -16.76
N GLY A 57 -23.16 -6.42 -15.68
CA GLY A 57 -24.25 -5.73 -15.01
C GLY A 57 -24.92 -6.56 -13.91
N HIS A 58 -24.34 -7.71 -13.53
CA HIS A 58 -24.76 -8.42 -12.32
C HIS A 58 -23.88 -8.03 -11.14
N GLY A 59 -24.53 -7.51 -10.11
CA GLY A 59 -23.90 -7.10 -8.86
C GLY A 59 -24.85 -6.24 -8.04
N PRO A 60 -24.56 -6.07 -6.75
CA PRO A 60 -25.31 -5.14 -5.91
C PRO A 60 -25.05 -3.69 -6.33
N ASP A 61 -26.05 -2.82 -6.11
CA ASP A 61 -25.92 -1.39 -6.42
C ASP A 61 -24.84 -0.73 -5.56
N TYR A 62 -24.11 0.23 -6.14
CA TYR A 62 -23.07 0.97 -5.44
C TYR A 62 -23.60 1.69 -4.21
N ALA A 63 -22.73 1.87 -3.21
CA ALA A 63 -23.04 2.48 -1.91
C ALA A 63 -24.12 1.76 -1.06
N THR A 64 -24.63 0.61 -1.51
CA THR A 64 -25.49 -0.24 -0.66
C THR A 64 -24.65 -1.04 0.33
N ALA A 65 -25.27 -1.39 1.47
CA ALA A 65 -24.63 -2.24 2.47
C ALA A 65 -24.18 -3.59 1.89
N GLU A 66 -24.93 -4.14 0.93
CA GLU A 66 -24.57 -5.39 0.25
C GLU A 66 -23.29 -5.22 -0.58
N TRP A 67 -23.22 -4.17 -1.41
CA TRP A 67 -22.03 -3.91 -2.23
C TRP A 67 -20.80 -3.62 -1.36
N CYS A 68 -20.93 -2.80 -0.31
CA CYS A 68 -19.81 -2.48 0.56
C CYS A 68 -19.30 -3.70 1.34
N ASN A 69 -20.18 -4.60 1.78
CA ASN A 69 -19.78 -5.88 2.35
C ASN A 69 -19.03 -6.76 1.35
N ALA A 70 -19.53 -6.85 0.11
CA ALA A 70 -18.87 -7.61 -0.94
C ALA A 70 -17.48 -7.05 -1.25
N ALA A 71 -17.35 -5.73 -1.42
CA ALA A 71 -16.07 -5.04 -1.60
C ALA A 71 -15.12 -5.31 -0.42
N ASN A 72 -15.61 -5.21 0.82
CA ASN A 72 -14.83 -5.49 2.02
C ASN A 72 -14.28 -6.92 2.04
N TRP A 73 -15.13 -7.90 1.69
CA TRP A 73 -14.70 -9.29 1.58
C TRP A 73 -13.62 -9.50 0.52
N ARG A 74 -13.78 -8.89 -0.67
CA ARG A 74 -12.81 -9.02 -1.76
C ARG A 74 -11.47 -8.33 -1.46
N VAL A 75 -11.48 -7.24 -0.70
CA VAL A 75 -10.26 -6.47 -0.40
C VAL A 75 -9.55 -7.01 0.85
N PHE A 76 -10.29 -7.40 1.89
CA PHE A 76 -9.73 -7.76 3.20
C PHE A 76 -9.93 -9.23 3.62
N GLY A 77 -10.69 -10.02 2.86
CA GLY A 77 -10.98 -11.42 3.19
C GLY A 77 -11.87 -11.61 4.41
N LYS A 78 -12.61 -10.57 4.83
CA LYS A 78 -13.55 -10.63 5.96
C LYS A 78 -14.78 -9.75 5.71
N ARG A 79 -15.87 -10.02 6.42
CA ARG A 79 -17.02 -9.10 6.49
C ARG A 79 -16.65 -7.94 7.42
N ASN A 80 -17.38 -6.84 7.30
CA ASN A 80 -17.26 -5.72 8.22
C ASN A 80 -18.51 -5.65 9.08
N ASP A 81 -18.50 -6.42 10.16
CA ASP A 81 -19.67 -6.60 11.02
C ASP A 81 -19.89 -5.43 12.00
N ASP A 82 -19.01 -4.42 11.95
CA ASP A 82 -19.09 -3.21 12.79
C ASP A 82 -20.18 -2.22 12.34
N GLY A 83 -20.90 -2.52 11.24
CA GLY A 83 -21.99 -1.69 10.71
C GLY A 83 -21.52 -0.36 10.09
N LYS A 84 -20.21 -0.22 9.83
CA LYS A 84 -19.58 0.99 9.23
C LYS A 84 -19.31 0.83 7.74
N ASP A 85 -20.05 -0.06 7.08
CA ASP A 85 -19.95 -0.23 5.64
C ASP A 85 -20.27 1.06 4.91
N CYS A 86 -19.53 1.33 3.84
CA CYS A 86 -19.63 2.56 3.04
C CYS A 86 -19.28 3.88 3.76
N SER A 87 -18.88 3.87 5.04
CA SER A 87 -18.51 5.10 5.76
C SER A 87 -17.27 5.77 5.13
N PRO A 88 -17.05 7.07 5.33
CA PRO A 88 -15.84 7.74 4.84
C PRO A 88 -14.53 7.07 5.30
N GLU A 89 -14.49 6.58 6.53
CA GLU A 89 -13.34 5.84 7.08
C GLU A 89 -13.12 4.52 6.34
N TRP A 90 -14.21 3.79 6.06
CA TRP A 90 -14.16 2.56 5.29
C TRP A 90 -13.71 2.82 3.84
N GLN A 91 -14.20 3.88 3.19
CA GLN A 91 -13.79 4.28 1.85
C GLN A 91 -12.29 4.56 1.79
N ALA A 92 -11.77 5.29 2.78
CA ALA A 92 -10.34 5.55 2.89
C ALA A 92 -9.52 4.26 3.09
N ALA A 93 -10.01 3.32 3.90
CA ALA A 93 -9.35 2.04 4.13
C ALA A 93 -9.30 1.16 2.87
N ILE A 94 -10.42 1.02 2.14
CA ILE A 94 -10.48 0.31 0.86
C ILE A 94 -9.52 0.94 -0.13
N SER A 95 -9.56 2.26 -0.30
CA SER A 95 -8.67 2.97 -1.21
C SER A 95 -7.20 2.74 -0.90
N LYS A 96 -6.82 2.84 0.38
CA LYS A 96 -5.44 2.60 0.80
C LYS A 96 -5.01 1.17 0.46
N ALA A 97 -5.83 0.17 0.79
CA ALA A 97 -5.52 -1.24 0.55
C ALA A 97 -5.39 -1.59 -0.93
N LEU A 98 -6.29 -1.09 -1.79
CA LEU A 98 -6.23 -1.29 -3.23
C LEU A 98 -4.93 -0.73 -3.81
N ARG A 99 -4.60 0.53 -3.48
CA ARG A 99 -3.39 1.21 -3.97
C ARG A 99 -2.11 0.53 -3.49
N GLU A 100 -2.05 0.10 -2.23
CA GLU A 100 -0.91 -0.63 -1.67
C GLU A 100 -0.75 -2.02 -2.32
N SER A 101 -1.82 -2.59 -2.86
CA SER A 101 -1.79 -3.83 -3.66
C SER A 101 -1.50 -3.61 -5.16
N GLY A 102 -1.23 -2.38 -5.59
CA GLY A 102 -0.94 -2.05 -6.99
C GLY A 102 -2.16 -2.06 -7.92
N ARG A 103 -3.36 -1.83 -7.36
CA ARG A 103 -4.64 -1.74 -8.09
C ARG A 103 -5.21 -0.32 -8.10
#